data_AF-A0A1K2ID78-F1
#
_entry.id   AF-A0A1K2ID78-F1
#
_cell.length_a   1.000
_cell.length_b   1.000
_cell.length_c   1.000
_cell.angle_alpha   90.00
_cell.angle_beta   90.00
_cell.angle_gamma   90.00
#
_symmetry.space_group_name_H-M   'P 1'
#
loop_
_entity.id
_entity.type
_entity.pdbx_description
1 polymer ?
#
loop_
_entity_poly.entity_id
_entity_poly.type
_entity_poly.pdbx_seq_one_letter_code
_entity_poly.pdbx_strand_id
1 'polypeptide(L)'
;MNCICNKKLSNVKLDSMLPFRSEIRNSPSQPSIKIYLSDESLDVKIKNHLEHFNEIETIEICDCVEQNRANESITVFLKENVDIVKMKNSIDSSLWWYFEEDMVD
;
A
#
# COMPACT_ATOMS: atom_id res chain seq x y z
N MET A 1 25.99 -1.95 -18.39
CA MET A 1 25.87 -0.99 -17.27
C MET A 1 25.40 -1.77 -16.05
N ASN A 2 26.22 -1.86 -15.02
CA ASN A 2 25.93 -2.61 -13.80
C ASN A 2 25.09 -1.75 -12.85
N CYS A 3 23.84 -2.16 -12.60
CA CYS A 3 23.09 -1.65 -11.45
C CYS A 3 23.49 -2.46 -10.23
N ILE A 4 24.37 -1.89 -9.41
CA ILE A 4 24.70 -2.40 -8.08
C ILE A 4 23.48 -2.13 -7.19
N CYS A 5 22.63 -3.13 -7.00
CA CYS A 5 21.66 -3.12 -5.91
C CYS A 5 22.42 -3.31 -4.59
N ASN A 6 22.75 -2.20 -3.93
CA ASN A 6 23.17 -2.23 -2.54
C ASN A 6 22.00 -2.74 -1.69
N LYS A 7 22.02 -4.05 -1.37
CA LYS A 7 21.25 -4.61 -0.26
C LYS A 7 21.76 -3.97 1.03
N LYS A 8 21.07 -2.93 1.48
CA LYS A 8 21.18 -2.47 2.87
C LYS A 8 20.50 -3.54 3.72
N LEU A 9 21.31 -4.41 4.32
CA LEU A 9 20.92 -5.23 5.46
C LEU A 9 20.64 -4.28 6.63
N SER A 10 19.37 -4.01 6.89
CA SER A 10 18.90 -3.47 8.17
C SER A 10 18.15 -4.56 8.92
N ASN A 11 18.72 -4.99 10.05
CA ASN A 11 18.06 -5.80 11.07
C ASN A 11 16.72 -5.20 11.48
N VAL A 12 15.59 -5.76 11.04
CA VAL A 12 14.28 -5.59 11.71
C VAL A 12 13.40 -6.83 11.45
N LYS A 13 13.25 -7.67 12.49
CA LYS A 13 12.00 -8.30 12.95
C LYS A 13 10.94 -8.70 11.90
N LEU A 14 10.84 -10.00 11.60
CA LEU A 14 9.61 -10.73 11.19
C LEU A 14 8.60 -9.95 10.31
N ASP A 15 8.98 -9.54 9.10
CA ASP A 15 8.04 -9.04 8.06
C ASP A 15 7.26 -10.17 7.36
N SER A 16 7.38 -11.43 7.80
CA SER A 16 6.86 -12.59 7.05
C SER A 16 5.39 -12.96 7.33
N MET A 17 4.61 -12.11 8.01
CA MET A 17 3.21 -12.40 8.38
C MET A 17 2.26 -11.18 8.27
N LEU A 18 2.69 -10.07 7.68
CA LEU A 18 1.79 -8.92 7.53
C LEU A 18 0.88 -9.11 6.30
N PRO A 19 -0.45 -8.95 6.45
CA PRO A 19 -1.39 -9.11 5.34
C PRO A 19 -1.21 -8.05 4.26
N PHE A 20 -0.68 -6.89 4.64
CA PHE A 20 -0.38 -5.79 3.73
C PHE A 20 0.81 -4.96 4.23
N ARG A 21 1.37 -4.15 3.34
CA ARG A 21 2.42 -3.18 3.62
C ARG A 21 2.16 -1.86 2.90
N SER A 22 2.18 -0.75 3.61
CA SER A 22 1.96 0.58 3.04
C SER A 22 3.23 1.45 3.14
N GLU A 23 3.54 2.17 2.07
CA GLU A 23 4.66 3.11 1.96
C GLU A 23 4.18 4.48 1.52
N ILE A 24 4.67 5.54 2.17
CA ILE A 24 4.47 6.91 1.65
C ILE A 24 5.49 7.19 0.54
N ARG A 25 5.00 7.69 -0.59
CA ARG A 25 5.76 8.14 -1.74
C ARG A 25 5.63 9.65 -1.85
N ASN A 26 6.68 10.36 -1.45
CA ASN A 26 6.77 11.80 -1.66
C ASN A 26 7.20 12.06 -3.10
N SER A 27 6.25 12.25 -4.01
CA SER A 27 6.52 12.71 -5.37
C SER A 27 6.56 14.25 -5.40
N PRO A 28 7.40 14.87 -6.24
CA PRO A 28 7.41 16.32 -6.42
C PRO A 28 6.07 16.90 -6.91
N SER A 29 5.21 16.08 -7.50
CA SER A 29 3.86 16.49 -7.92
C SER A 29 2.86 16.40 -6.77
N GLN A 30 2.72 15.21 -6.15
CA GLN A 30 1.80 15.00 -5.03
C GLN A 30 2.22 13.81 -4.18
N PRO A 31 2.07 13.87 -2.84
CA PRO A 31 2.30 12.71 -2.00
C PRO A 31 1.27 11.62 -2.31
N SER A 32 1.74 10.38 -2.37
CA SER A 32 0.90 9.20 -2.62
C SER A 32 1.22 8.10 -1.62
N ILE A 33 0.27 7.20 -1.41
CA ILE A 33 0.46 6.03 -0.55
C ILE A 33 0.44 4.80 -1.45
N LYS A 34 1.51 4.02 -1.41
CA LYS A 34 1.61 2.77 -2.14
C LYS A 34 1.40 1.60 -1.20
N ILE A 35 0.41 0.77 -1.49
CA ILE A 35 -0.01 -0.37 -0.68
C ILE A 35 0.31 -1.64 -1.47
N TYR A 36 0.98 -2.57 -0.80
CA TYR A 36 1.30 -3.89 -1.30
C TYR A 36 0.50 -4.89 -0.49
N LEU A 37 -0.30 -5.69 -1.17
CA LEU A 37 -1.09 -6.73 -0.56
C LEU A 37 -0.36 -8.07 -0.74
N SER A 38 -0.47 -8.93 0.26
CA SER A 38 0.05 -10.30 0.16
C SER A 38 -0.86 -11.20 -0.69
N ASP A 39 -2.14 -10.84 -0.81
CA ASP A 39 -3.16 -11.55 -1.58
C ASP A 39 -3.80 -10.62 -2.63
N GLU A 40 -3.52 -10.91 -3.90
CA GLU A 40 -4.00 -10.16 -5.08
C GLU A 40 -5.54 -10.23 -5.22
N SER A 41 -6.20 -11.23 -4.63
CA SER A 41 -7.67 -11.35 -4.68
C SER A 41 -8.39 -10.25 -3.89
N LEU A 42 -7.67 -9.56 -3.00
CA LEU A 42 -8.21 -8.48 -2.18
C LEU A 42 -8.02 -7.10 -2.80
N ASP A 43 -7.23 -6.97 -3.86
CA ASP A 43 -6.89 -5.68 -4.49
C ASP A 43 -8.15 -4.89 -4.87
N VAL A 44 -9.11 -5.56 -5.52
CA VAL A 44 -10.38 -4.95 -5.91
C VAL A 44 -11.24 -4.58 -4.69
N LYS A 45 -11.25 -5.41 -3.64
CA LYS A 45 -12.03 -5.15 -2.42
C LYS A 45 -11.46 -3.95 -1.67
N ILE A 46 -10.14 -3.90 -1.50
CA ILE A 46 -9.44 -2.79 -0.86
C ILE A 46 -9.61 -1.52 -1.68
N LYS A 47 -9.52 -1.57 -3.01
CA LYS A 47 -9.82 -0.41 -3.86
C LYS A 47 -11.22 0.13 -3.60
N ASN A 48 -12.26 -0.72 -3.64
CA ASN A 48 -13.63 -0.29 -3.38
C ASN A 48 -13.82 0.28 -1.97
N HIS A 49 -13.12 -0.29 -0.97
CA HIS A 49 -13.13 0.22 0.40
C HIS A 49 -12.50 1.62 0.48
N LEU A 50 -11.36 1.81 -0.17
CA LEU A 50 -10.66 3.08 -0.21
C LEU A 50 -11.42 4.15 -1.01
N GLU A 51 -12.20 3.79 -2.03
CA GLU A 51 -13.04 4.73 -2.78
C GLU A 51 -14.11 5.42 -1.90
N HIS A 52 -14.42 4.89 -0.72
CA HIS A 52 -15.34 5.54 0.23
C HIS A 52 -14.73 6.74 0.97
N PHE A 53 -13.40 6.90 0.95
CA PHE A 53 -12.75 8.03 1.59
C PHE A 53 -12.82 9.28 0.69
N ASN A 54 -13.48 10.32 1.19
CA ASN A 54 -13.65 11.59 0.46
C ASN A 54 -12.33 12.37 0.28
N GLU A 55 -11.32 12.06 1.07
CA GLU A 55 -9.99 12.66 1.05
C GLU A 55 -9.10 12.12 -0.07
N ILE A 56 -9.45 10.93 -0.59
CA ILE A 56 -8.76 10.31 -1.71
C ILE A 56 -9.24 10.95 -3.01
N GLU A 57 -8.28 11.30 -3.86
CA GLU A 57 -8.55 11.89 -5.17
C GLU A 57 -8.68 10.82 -6.24
N THR A 58 -7.75 9.87 -6.27
CA THR A 58 -7.71 8.81 -7.26
C THR A 58 -7.00 7.58 -6.70
N ILE A 59 -7.44 6.40 -7.12
CA ILE A 59 -6.83 5.12 -6.75
C ILE A 59 -6.49 4.36 -8.03
N GLU A 60 -5.24 3.95 -8.15
CA GLU A 60 -4.75 3.17 -9.29
C GLU A 60 -4.23 1.82 -8.80
N ILE A 61 -4.71 0.73 -9.39
CA ILE A 61 -4.08 -0.58 -9.25
C ILE A 61 -3.05 -0.69 -10.36
N CYS A 62 -1.81 -1.01 -9.99
CA CYS A 62 -0.68 -1.03 -10.88
C CYS A 62 -0.05 -2.42 -10.84
N ASP A 63 -0.25 -3.16 -11.93
CA ASP A 63 0.27 -4.51 -12.11
C ASP A 63 1.76 -4.41 -12.52
N CYS A 64 2.64 -4.89 -11.67
CA CYS A 64 4.05 -5.04 -11.99
C CYS A 64 4.24 -6.32 -12.82
N VAL A 65 4.15 -6.20 -14.16
CA VAL A 65 4.37 -7.32 -15.10
C VAL A 65 5.83 -7.85 -15.09
N GLU A 66 6.74 -7.21 -14.36
CA GLU A 66 8.16 -7.60 -14.31
C GLU A 66 8.56 -8.37 -13.04
N GLN A 67 8.83 -9.67 -13.25
CA GLN A 67 9.71 -10.52 -12.45
C GLN A 67 9.18 -11.05 -11.10
N ASN A 68 8.22 -11.97 -11.18
CA ASN A 68 8.16 -13.19 -10.35
C ASN A 68 8.23 -12.98 -8.82
N ARG A 69 7.77 -11.83 -8.33
CA ARG A 69 7.76 -11.42 -6.92
C ARG A 69 6.59 -10.45 -6.66
N ALA A 70 5.41 -11.00 -6.36
CA ALA A 70 4.16 -10.36 -5.93
C ALA A 70 3.65 -9.24 -6.88
N ASN A 71 2.62 -9.54 -7.67
CA ASN A 71 2.39 -8.93 -8.98
C ASN A 71 1.64 -7.59 -8.98
N GLU A 72 0.96 -7.19 -7.92
CA GLU A 72 0.05 -6.03 -7.96
C GLU A 72 0.29 -5.05 -6.81
N SER A 73 0.05 -3.76 -7.05
CA SER A 73 0.22 -2.71 -6.05
C SER A 73 -0.80 -1.60 -6.21
N ILE A 74 -1.38 -1.15 -5.10
CA ILE A 74 -2.39 -0.08 -5.10
C ILE A 74 -1.70 1.24 -4.79
N THR A 75 -1.88 2.23 -5.65
CA THR A 75 -1.39 3.60 -5.46
C THR A 75 -2.57 4.51 -5.19
N VAL A 76 -2.56 5.14 -4.02
CA VAL A 76 -3.58 6.08 -3.56
C VAL A 76 -3.03 7.49 -3.69
N PHE A 77 -3.72 8.31 -4.47
CA PHE A 77 -3.47 9.74 -4.59
C PHE A 77 -4.43 10.51 -3.71
N LEU A 78 -3.88 11.40 -2.89
CA LEU A 78 -4.65 12.23 -1.97
C LEU A 78 -4.79 13.65 -2.53
N LYS A 79 -5.85 14.35 -2.11
CA LYS A 79 -6.06 15.75 -2.44
C LYS A 79 -4.97 16.65 -1.82
N GLU A 80 -4.67 17.78 -2.46
CA GLU A 80 -3.57 18.71 -2.08
C GLU A 80 -3.59 19.23 -0.63
N ASN A 81 -4.76 19.24 0.03
CA ASN A 81 -4.92 19.77 1.40
C ASN A 81 -5.00 18.70 2.49
N VAL A 82 -4.58 17.47 2.19
CA VAL A 82 -4.70 16.33 3.08
C VAL A 82 -3.35 15.94 3.67
N ASP A 83 -3.34 15.69 4.98
CA ASP A 83 -2.15 15.21 5.68
C ASP A 83 -1.91 13.73 5.36
N ILE A 84 -0.89 13.47 4.53
CA ILE A 84 -0.45 12.14 4.09
C ILE A 84 -0.13 11.20 5.25
N VAL A 85 0.43 11.70 6.36
CA VAL A 85 0.82 10.87 7.50
C VAL A 85 -0.43 10.42 8.25
N LYS A 86 -1.39 11.34 8.44
CA LYS A 86 -2.68 10.99 9.04
C LYS A 86 -3.45 10.02 8.15
N MET A 87 -3.51 10.26 6.84
CA MET A 87 -4.20 9.36 5.93
C MET A 87 -3.56 7.98 5.87
N LYS A 88 -2.23 7.89 5.87
CA LYS A 88 -1.54 6.60 5.96
C LYS A 88 -1.97 5.84 7.21
N ASN A 89 -1.94 6.50 8.38
CA ASN A 89 -2.35 5.85 9.63
C ASN A 89 -3.83 5.46 9.64
N SER A 90 -4.71 6.29 9.06
CA SER A 90 -6.14 5.99 8.92
C SER A 90 -6.38 4.78 8.02
N ILE A 91 -5.72 4.74 6.86
CA ILE A 91 -5.78 3.60 5.92
C ILE A 91 -5.22 2.34 6.59
N ASP A 92 -4.04 2.43 7.22
CA ASP A 92 -3.42 1.29 7.91
C ASP A 92 -4.33 0.71 8.98
N SER A 93 -4.93 1.57 9.81
CA SER A 93 -5.88 1.15 10.83
C SER A 93 -7.09 0.47 10.18
N SER A 94 -7.66 1.08 9.14
CA SER A 94 -8.84 0.54 8.46
C SER A 94 -8.57 -0.80 7.79
N LEU A 95 -7.40 -0.98 7.17
CA LEU A 95 -6.98 -2.25 6.57
C LEU A 95 -6.74 -3.28 7.66
N TRP A 96 -6.11 -2.91 8.76
CA TRP A 96 -5.88 -3.82 9.88
C TRP A 96 -7.19 -4.39 10.42
N TRP A 97 -8.22 -3.56 10.61
CA TRP A 97 -9.57 -4.02 10.97
C TRP A 97 -10.16 -4.99 9.95
N TYR A 98 -10.03 -4.66 8.65
CA TYR A 98 -10.51 -5.52 7.57
C TYR A 98 -9.86 -6.91 7.59
N PHE A 99 -8.55 -6.97 7.87
CA PHE A 99 -7.81 -8.23 7.96
C PHE A 99 -7.99 -8.96 9.30
N GLU A 100 -8.23 -8.26 10.41
CA GLU A 100 -8.54 -8.90 11.70
C GLU A 100 -9.92 -9.56 11.69
N GLU A 101 -10.93 -8.95 11.07
CA GLU A 101 -12.26 -9.59 10.93
C GLU A 101 -12.19 -10.88 10.09
N ASP A 102 -11.39 -10.91 9.03
CA ASP A 102 -11.23 -12.10 8.16
C ASP A 102 -10.39 -13.22 8.81
N MET A 103 -9.74 -12.98 9.96
CA MET A 103 -8.93 -13.97 10.70
C MET A 103 -9.62 -14.58 11.92
N VAL A 104 -10.84 -14.17 12.24
CA VAL A 104 -11.63 -14.72 13.36
C VAL A 104 -12.77 -15.58 12.82
N ASP A 105 -12.45 -16.85 12.55
CA ASP A 105 -13.40 -17.98 12.56
C ASP A 105 -13.28 -18.73 13.89
#